data_AF-A0A8S4FZA5-F1
#
_entry.id   AF-A0A8S4FZA5-F1
#
_cell.length_a   1.000
_cell.length_b   1.000
_cell.length_c   1.000
_cell.angle_alpha   90.00
_cell.angle_beta   90.00
_cell.angle_gamma   90.00
#
_symmetry.space_group_name_H-M   'P 1'
#
loop_
_entity.id
_entity.type
_entity.pdbx_description
1 polymer ?
#
loop_
_entity_poly.entity_id
_entity_poly.type
_entity_poly.pdbx_seq_one_letter_code
_entity_poly.pdbx_strand_id
1 'polypeptide(L)'
;MDHEFLAEVESRAERRNRQWYKEHLMRVLETAKENHARDIDTSIELGRKLIDVLNEKLPKPVVVPPRQVFVSETTSVMRPVEPEVLDIIYKSTTKGSGEEYLKERYKKSPEERFYDRQVTSWDYGWQHRLATTARDGSHGRRGVLRDTFYRRHGVAPDAVDAQRPATATAAVCSEYECYFN
;
A
#
# COMPACT_ATOMS: atom_id res chain seq x y z
N MET A 1 -27.05 -2.16 19.26
CA MET A 1 -27.11 -0.80 18.67
C MET A 1 -26.23 -0.86 17.45
N ASP A 2 -26.84 -0.82 16.27
CA ASP A 2 -26.14 -1.09 15.02
C ASP A 2 -25.17 0.04 14.69
N HIS A 3 -23.93 -0.30 14.36
CA HIS A 3 -22.86 0.66 14.08
C HIS A 3 -23.25 1.64 12.95
N GLU A 4 -23.99 1.14 11.95
CA GLU A 4 -24.49 1.94 10.83
C GLU A 4 -25.46 3.04 11.29
N PHE A 5 -26.34 2.73 12.25
CA PHE A 5 -27.27 3.70 12.81
C PHE A 5 -26.55 4.81 13.57
N LEU A 6 -25.54 4.46 14.38
CA LEU A 6 -24.75 5.45 15.12
C LEU A 6 -23.98 6.39 14.16
N ALA A 7 -23.36 5.83 13.11
CA ALA A 7 -22.66 6.62 12.10
C ALA A 7 -23.61 7.56 11.33
N GLU A 8 -24.82 7.09 11.01
CA GLU A 8 -25.83 7.94 10.38
C GLU A 8 -26.25 9.09 11.29
N VAL A 9 -26.53 8.80 12.56
CA VAL A 9 -26.90 9.82 13.57
C VAL A 9 -25.80 10.87 13.73
N GLU A 10 -24.54 10.43 13.79
CA GLU A 10 -23.38 11.31 13.87
C GLU A 10 -23.29 12.22 12.65
N SER A 11 -23.40 11.67 11.43
CA SER A 11 -23.38 12.46 10.19
C SER A 11 -24.50 13.52 10.14
N ARG A 12 -25.70 13.18 10.62
CA ARG A 12 -26.85 14.09 10.71
C ARG A 12 -26.64 15.17 11.76
N ALA A 13 -25.95 14.87 12.86
CA ALA A 13 -25.59 15.84 13.89
C ALA A 13 -24.52 16.80 13.38
N GLU A 14 -23.45 16.29 12.76
CA GLU A 14 -22.39 17.10 12.16
C GLU A 14 -22.91 18.06 11.10
N ARG A 15 -23.83 17.60 10.24
CA ARG A 15 -24.47 18.45 9.23
C ARG A 15 -25.21 19.63 9.84
N ARG A 16 -26.00 19.38 10.90
CA ARG A 16 -26.73 20.42 11.63
C ARG A 16 -25.77 21.38 12.31
N ASN A 17 -24.72 20.87 12.97
CA ASN A 17 -23.70 21.68 13.61
C ASN A 17 -23.00 22.60 12.59
N ARG A 18 -22.63 22.07 11.42
CA ARG A 18 -22.01 22.84 10.35
C ARG A 18 -22.92 23.96 9.83
N GLN A 19 -24.20 23.68 9.61
CA GLN A 19 -25.18 24.69 9.21
C GLN A 19 -25.31 25.79 10.27
N TRP A 20 -25.42 25.39 11.54
CA TRP A 20 -25.52 26.33 12.63
C TRP A 20 -24.28 27.23 12.72
N TYR A 21 -23.06 26.68 12.64
CA TYR A 21 -21.82 27.46 12.66
C TYR A 21 -21.73 28.43 11.48
N LYS A 22 -22.14 28.01 10.28
CA LYS A 22 -22.14 28.89 9.11
C LYS A 22 -23.00 30.14 9.32
N GLU A 23 -24.14 29.98 9.99
CA GLU A 23 -25.13 31.03 10.17
C GLU A 23 -24.91 31.88 11.43
N HIS A 24 -24.41 31.27 12.51
CA HIS A 24 -24.46 31.87 13.86
C HIS A 24 -23.08 32.13 14.50
N LEU A 25 -21.98 31.61 13.95
CA LEU A 25 -20.66 31.68 14.60
C LEU A 25 -20.22 33.11 14.92
N MET A 26 -20.30 34.04 13.96
CA MET A 26 -19.86 35.43 14.17
C MET A 26 -20.68 36.14 15.24
N ARG A 27 -22.00 35.96 15.20
CA ARG A 27 -22.91 36.55 16.19
C ARG A 27 -22.52 36.12 17.60
N VAL A 28 -22.22 34.84 17.79
CA VAL A 28 -21.83 34.31 19.11
C VAL A 28 -20.50 34.91 19.56
N LEU A 29 -19.50 34.98 18.68
CA LEU A 29 -18.20 35.57 19.02
C LEU A 29 -18.30 37.07 19.33
N GLU A 30 -19.14 37.81 18.62
CA GLU A 30 -19.40 39.23 18.87
C GLU A 30 -20.10 39.44 20.22
N THR A 31 -21.15 38.66 20.53
CA THR A 31 -21.79 38.73 21.85
C THR A 31 -20.85 38.35 22.99
N ALA A 32 -19.93 37.40 22.76
CA ALA A 32 -18.93 37.02 23.75
C ALA A 32 -17.89 38.14 23.95
N LYS A 33 -17.56 38.90 22.89
CA LYS A 33 -16.71 40.10 22.97
C LYS A 33 -17.38 41.22 23.76
N GLU A 34 -18.68 41.44 23.55
CA GLU A 34 -19.49 42.38 24.35
C GLU A 34 -19.47 42.01 25.84
N ASN A 35 -19.50 40.71 26.14
CA ASN A 35 -19.37 40.18 27.50
C ASN A 35 -17.92 40.18 28.04
N HIS A 36 -16.98 40.84 27.34
CA HIS A 36 -15.57 40.98 27.73
C HIS A 36 -14.85 39.66 28.05
N ALA A 37 -15.22 38.57 27.39
CA ALA A 37 -14.49 37.33 27.58
C ALA A 37 -13.07 37.41 26.96
N ARG A 38 -12.12 36.72 27.61
CA ARG A 38 -10.68 36.83 27.31
C ARG A 38 -10.33 36.17 25.98
N ASP A 39 -9.34 36.73 25.30
CA ASP A 39 -8.70 36.18 24.09
C ASP A 39 -9.65 35.96 22.88
N ILE A 40 -10.84 36.57 22.90
CA ILE A 40 -11.86 36.40 21.86
C ILE A 40 -11.45 37.02 20.53
N ASP A 41 -10.66 38.10 20.53
CA ASP A 41 -10.27 38.78 19.31
C ASP A 41 -9.57 37.84 18.31
N THR A 42 -8.73 36.92 18.80
CA THR A 42 -8.07 35.91 17.97
C THR A 42 -9.09 34.95 17.33
N SER A 43 -10.12 34.55 18.08
CA SER A 43 -11.18 33.66 17.60
C SER A 43 -12.09 34.33 16.57
N ILE A 44 -12.33 35.64 16.72
CA ILE A 44 -13.06 36.46 15.74
C ILE A 44 -12.27 36.54 14.43
N GLU A 45 -10.97 36.81 14.50
CA GLU A 45 -10.11 36.86 13.32
C GLU A 45 -10.07 35.53 12.56
N LEU A 46 -9.95 34.41 13.29
CA LEU A 46 -9.99 33.08 12.71
C LEU A 46 -11.36 32.75 12.12
N GLY A 47 -12.44 33.10 12.82
CA GLY A 47 -13.82 32.90 12.37
C GLY A 47 -14.10 33.65 11.07
N ARG A 48 -13.64 34.90 10.94
CA ARG A 48 -13.75 35.69 9.71
C ARG A 48 -13.03 35.02 8.54
N LYS A 49 -11.76 34.63 8.73
CA LYS A 49 -10.98 33.92 7.71
C LYS A 49 -11.68 32.63 7.26
N LEU A 50 -12.25 31.86 8.19
CA LEU A 50 -12.97 30.63 7.87
C LEU A 50 -14.23 30.88 7.04
N ILE A 51 -14.98 31.94 7.36
CA ILE A 51 -16.18 32.33 6.60
C ILE A 51 -15.80 32.80 5.20
N ASP A 52 -14.71 33.55 5.06
CA ASP A 52 -14.21 34.00 3.77
C ASP A 52 -13.85 32.80 2.87
N VAL A 53 -13.10 31.83 3.41
CA VAL A 53 -12.76 30.57 2.72
C VAL A 53 -14.03 29.80 2.34
N LEU A 54 -15.03 29.75 3.22
CA LEU A 54 -16.27 29.00 2.98
C LEU A 54 -17.19 29.69 1.96
N ASN A 55 -17.11 31.02 1.85
CA ASN A 55 -17.86 31.82 0.89
C ASN A 55 -17.16 31.92 -0.47
N GLU A 56 -15.89 31.55 -0.56
CA GLU A 56 -15.16 31.46 -1.82
C GLU A 56 -15.91 30.53 -2.78
N LYS A 57 -16.21 31.02 -3.99
CA LYS A 57 -16.92 30.25 -4.99
C LYS A 57 -15.98 29.20 -5.57
N LEU A 58 -16.08 27.96 -5.09
CA LEU A 58 -15.39 26.83 -5.69
C LEU A 58 -15.82 26.65 -7.16
N PRO A 59 -14.89 26.30 -8.07
CA PRO A 59 -15.25 25.95 -9.43
C PRO A 59 -16.23 24.77 -9.40
N LYS A 60 -17.24 24.79 -10.27
CA LYS A 60 -18.21 23.69 -10.36
C LYS A 60 -17.45 22.39 -10.67
N PRO A 61 -17.78 21.27 -10.00
CA PRO A 61 -17.11 20.00 -10.26
C PRO A 61 -17.29 19.64 -11.74
N VAL A 62 -16.18 19.39 -12.43
CA VAL A 62 -16.21 18.89 -13.81
C VAL A 62 -16.75 17.48 -13.76
N VAL A 63 -17.86 17.23 -14.46
CA VAL A 63 -18.42 15.89 -14.59
C VAL A 63 -17.42 15.06 -15.40
N VAL A 64 -16.68 14.19 -14.71
CA VAL A 64 -15.80 13.22 -15.36
C VAL A 64 -16.71 12.18 -16.02
N PRO A 65 -16.67 12.01 -17.35
CA PRO A 65 -17.45 10.96 -17.99
C PRO A 65 -17.05 9.60 -17.40
N PRO A 66 -17.99 8.65 -17.25
CA PRO A 66 -17.65 7.33 -16.77
C PRO A 66 -16.58 6.73 -17.69
N ARG A 67 -15.61 6.03 -17.09
CA ARG A 67 -14.55 5.33 -17.83
C ARG A 67 -15.21 4.38 -18.84
N GLN A 68 -15.00 4.64 -20.12
CA GLN A 68 -15.46 3.74 -21.19
C GLN A 68 -14.62 2.46 -21.11
N VAL A 69 -15.27 1.33 -20.86
CA VAL A 69 -14.64 0.00 -20.90
C VAL A 69 -14.87 -0.54 -22.30
N PHE A 70 -13.80 -0.63 -23.10
CA PHE A 70 -13.87 -1.26 -24.41
C PHE A 70 -13.82 -2.77 -24.22
N VAL A 71 -14.88 -3.48 -24.64
CA VAL A 71 -14.88 -4.94 -24.70
C VAL A 71 -14.03 -5.32 -25.91
N SER A 72 -12.92 -6.03 -25.70
CA SER A 72 -12.14 -6.56 -26.82
C SER A 72 -12.93 -7.69 -27.51
N GLU A 73 -12.91 -7.72 -28.84
CA GLU A 73 -13.61 -8.75 -29.64
C GLU A 73 -13.02 -10.16 -29.42
N THR A 74 -11.78 -10.23 -28.93
CA THR A 74 -11.11 -11.48 -28.64
C THR A 74 -11.53 -12.01 -27.28
N THR A 75 -12.38 -13.03 -27.25
CA THR A 75 -12.73 -13.81 -26.03
C THR A 75 -11.54 -14.60 -25.47
N SER A 76 -10.35 -14.49 -26.06
CA SER A 76 -9.16 -15.20 -25.60
C SER A 76 -8.64 -14.59 -24.32
N VAL A 77 -8.59 -15.40 -23.26
CA VAL A 77 -8.02 -15.04 -21.96
C VAL A 77 -6.52 -14.71 -22.06
N MET A 78 -5.81 -15.38 -22.98
CA MET A 78 -4.37 -15.25 -23.15
C MET A 78 -4.02 -14.54 -24.46
N ARG A 79 -2.85 -13.89 -24.45
CA ARG A 79 -2.20 -13.36 -25.64
C ARG A 79 -1.63 -14.49 -26.51
N PRO A 80 -1.49 -14.29 -27.83
CA PRO A 80 -0.88 -15.27 -28.71
C PRO A 80 0.54 -15.60 -28.23
N VAL A 81 0.90 -16.88 -28.34
CA VAL A 81 2.22 -17.37 -27.94
C VAL A 81 3.18 -17.21 -29.11
N GLU A 82 4.44 -16.91 -28.82
CA GLU A 82 5.49 -16.84 -29.84
C GLU A 82 5.66 -18.17 -30.55
N PRO A 83 5.93 -18.16 -31.87
CA PRO A 83 6.05 -19.37 -32.66
C PRO A 83 7.20 -20.26 -32.17
N GLU A 84 8.30 -19.68 -31.70
CA GLU A 84 9.45 -20.40 -31.16
C GLU A 84 9.08 -21.26 -29.93
N VAL A 85 8.21 -20.74 -29.06
CA VAL A 85 7.76 -21.47 -27.86
C VAL A 85 6.69 -22.48 -28.24
N LEU A 86 5.79 -22.16 -29.17
CA LEU A 86 4.79 -23.11 -29.68
C LEU A 86 5.43 -24.32 -30.39
N ASP A 87 6.52 -24.08 -31.11
CA ASP A 87 7.28 -25.10 -31.80
C ASP A 87 7.78 -26.20 -30.86
N ILE A 88 8.05 -25.89 -29.59
CA ILE A 88 8.44 -26.90 -28.58
C ILE A 88 7.37 -27.97 -28.44
N ILE A 89 6.08 -27.61 -28.45
CA ILE A 89 4.99 -28.59 -28.36
C ILE A 89 4.81 -29.32 -29.69
N TYR A 90 4.78 -28.57 -30.80
CA TYR A 90 4.36 -29.13 -32.08
C TYR A 90 5.46 -29.90 -32.83
N LYS A 91 6.73 -29.56 -32.62
CA LYS A 91 7.87 -30.18 -33.31
C LYS A 91 8.59 -31.24 -32.48
N SER A 92 8.32 -31.32 -31.17
CA SER A 92 8.95 -32.33 -30.33
C SER A 92 8.21 -33.67 -30.39
N THR A 93 8.99 -34.74 -30.49
CA THR A 93 8.54 -36.14 -30.33
C THR A 93 8.88 -36.70 -28.95
N THR A 94 9.54 -35.90 -28.10
CA THR A 94 10.01 -36.29 -26.77
C THR A 94 8.91 -36.20 -25.73
N LYS A 95 8.88 -37.19 -24.80
CA LYS A 95 8.03 -37.12 -23.62
C LYS A 95 8.60 -36.06 -22.66
N GLY A 96 7.85 -35.01 -22.38
CA GLY A 96 8.27 -33.91 -21.49
C GLY A 96 8.23 -32.51 -22.12
N SER A 97 7.96 -32.41 -23.43
CA SER A 97 7.89 -31.13 -24.12
C SER A 97 6.84 -30.15 -23.59
N GLY A 98 5.77 -30.65 -22.96
CA GLY A 98 4.81 -29.82 -22.25
C GLY A 98 5.42 -29.09 -21.05
N GLU A 99 6.32 -29.74 -20.31
CA GLU A 99 7.01 -29.10 -19.19
C GLU A 99 8.03 -28.07 -19.67
N GLU A 100 8.78 -28.40 -20.73
CA GLU A 100 9.72 -27.47 -21.38
C GLU A 100 9.00 -26.24 -21.91
N TYR A 101 7.87 -26.44 -22.60
CA TYR A 101 7.00 -25.35 -23.05
C TYR A 101 6.56 -24.45 -21.89
N LEU A 102 6.09 -25.04 -20.79
CA LEU A 102 5.65 -24.26 -19.64
C LEU A 102 6.82 -23.48 -19.02
N LYS A 103 7.99 -24.10 -18.88
CA LYS A 103 9.21 -23.43 -18.39
C LYS A 103 9.58 -22.23 -19.24
N GLU A 104 9.63 -22.39 -20.56
CA GLU A 104 9.94 -21.29 -21.49
C GLU A 104 8.86 -20.20 -21.43
N ARG A 105 7.58 -20.59 -21.41
CA ARG A 105 6.47 -19.64 -21.32
C ARG A 105 6.45 -18.88 -19.99
N TYR A 106 6.84 -19.49 -18.88
CA TYR A 106 6.87 -18.85 -17.57
C TYR A 106 8.01 -17.83 -17.39
N LYS A 107 9.01 -17.80 -18.29
CA LYS A 107 10.04 -16.74 -18.29
C LYS A 107 9.46 -15.35 -18.52
N LYS A 108 8.32 -15.26 -19.20
CA LYS A 108 7.61 -13.99 -19.44
C LYS A 108 6.75 -13.57 -18.26
N SER A 109 6.67 -12.26 -18.08
CA SER A 109 5.78 -11.67 -17.09
C SER A 109 4.32 -12.05 -17.37
N PRO A 110 3.45 -12.13 -16.35
CA PRO A 110 2.02 -12.36 -16.55
C PRO A 110 1.36 -11.33 -17.49
N GLU A 111 1.84 -10.08 -17.48
CA GLU A 111 1.34 -8.97 -18.30
C GLU A 111 1.53 -9.19 -19.80
N GLU A 112 2.61 -9.88 -20.18
CA GLU A 112 2.90 -10.23 -21.57
C GLU A 112 2.16 -11.48 -22.03
N ARG A 113 1.53 -12.22 -21.10
CA ARG A 113 0.83 -13.49 -21.38
C ARG A 113 -0.67 -13.37 -21.34
N PHE A 114 -1.19 -12.46 -20.54
CA PHE A 114 -2.62 -12.27 -20.34
C PHE A 114 -3.01 -10.84 -20.73
N TYR A 115 -4.25 -10.67 -21.21
CA TYR A 115 -4.78 -9.33 -21.42
C TYR A 115 -5.13 -8.67 -20.09
N ASP A 116 -5.77 -9.45 -19.21
CA ASP A 116 -6.24 -9.01 -17.91
C ASP A 116 -5.66 -9.83 -16.76
N ARG A 117 -5.72 -9.25 -15.56
CA ARG A 117 -5.39 -9.93 -14.31
C ARG A 117 -6.38 -11.06 -14.06
N GLN A 118 -5.88 -12.29 -14.04
CA GLN A 118 -6.71 -13.48 -13.84
C GLN A 118 -6.91 -13.82 -12.37
N VAL A 119 -6.01 -13.38 -11.49
CA VAL A 119 -6.00 -13.72 -10.07
C VAL A 119 -5.73 -12.46 -9.24
N THR A 120 -6.32 -12.38 -8.05
CA THR A 120 -6.14 -11.27 -7.09
C THR A 120 -4.68 -11.07 -6.66
N SER A 121 -3.86 -12.13 -6.67
CA SER A 121 -2.43 -12.01 -6.39
C SER A 121 -1.67 -11.17 -7.42
N TRP A 122 -2.22 -11.00 -8.63
CA TRP A 122 -1.65 -10.16 -9.67
C TRP A 122 -2.16 -8.72 -9.62
N ASP A 123 -3.06 -8.37 -8.70
CA ASP A 123 -3.45 -6.98 -8.50
C ASP A 123 -2.25 -6.13 -8.08
N TYR A 124 -1.34 -6.73 -7.31
CA TYR A 124 -0.08 -6.14 -6.92
C TYR A 124 0.99 -6.44 -7.98
N GLY A 125 1.66 -5.39 -8.47
CA GLY A 125 2.78 -5.51 -9.40
C GLY A 125 2.39 -5.61 -10.88
N TRP A 126 1.09 -5.60 -11.22
CA TRP A 126 0.67 -5.41 -12.62
C TRP A 126 1.11 -4.04 -13.11
N GLN A 127 1.74 -4.01 -14.27
CA GLN A 127 2.40 -2.86 -14.87
C GLN A 127 3.49 -2.25 -13.99
N HIS A 128 4.18 -3.07 -13.18
CA HIS A 128 5.25 -2.56 -12.31
C HIS A 128 6.38 -1.87 -13.10
N ARG A 129 6.61 -2.28 -14.35
CA ARG A 129 7.58 -1.62 -15.23
C ARG A 129 7.19 -0.17 -15.59
N LEU A 130 5.89 0.14 -15.61
CA LEU A 130 5.37 1.50 -15.81
C LEU A 130 5.33 2.31 -14.52
N ALA A 131 5.29 1.64 -13.36
CA ALA A 131 5.47 2.29 -12.09
C ALA A 131 6.90 2.84 -12.05
N THR A 132 7.03 4.12 -12.36
CA THR A 132 8.27 4.88 -12.18
C THR A 132 8.88 4.46 -10.85
N THR A 133 10.17 4.11 -10.83
CA THR A 133 10.88 3.85 -9.58
C THR A 133 10.56 5.00 -8.65
N ALA A 134 9.92 4.69 -7.51
CA ALA A 134 9.65 5.69 -6.50
C ALA A 134 10.99 6.35 -6.24
N ARG A 135 11.12 7.64 -6.60
CA ARG A 135 12.38 8.35 -6.39
C ARG A 135 12.65 8.26 -4.90
N ASP A 136 13.80 7.71 -4.53
CA ASP A 136 14.25 7.78 -3.15
C ASP A 136 14.23 9.25 -2.76
N GLY A 137 13.31 9.60 -1.85
CA GLY A 137 13.20 10.97 -1.39
C GLY A 137 14.53 11.36 -0.78
N SER A 138 15.13 12.45 -1.26
CA SER A 138 16.45 12.91 -0.81
C SER A 138 16.53 13.09 0.71
N HIS A 139 15.40 13.27 1.38
CA HIS A 139 15.27 13.52 2.83
C HIS A 139 14.31 12.54 3.53
N GLY A 140 14.31 11.26 3.14
CA GLY A 140 13.54 10.22 3.85
C GLY A 140 14.00 10.04 5.31
N ARG A 141 13.05 9.87 6.24
CA ARG A 141 13.37 9.58 7.65
C ARG A 141 14.06 8.22 7.75
N ARG A 142 15.21 8.15 8.43
CA ARG A 142 15.97 6.92 8.66
C ARG A 142 15.91 6.51 10.13
N GLY A 143 15.78 5.21 10.40
CA GLY A 143 15.68 4.63 11.73
C GLY A 143 17.02 4.44 12.43
N VAL A 144 17.90 5.46 12.46
CA VAL A 144 19.30 5.33 12.95
C VAL A 144 19.37 4.72 14.35
N LEU A 145 18.52 5.17 15.28
CA LEU A 145 18.47 4.62 16.64
C LEU A 145 18.10 3.13 16.66
N ARG A 146 17.10 2.73 15.86
CA ARG A 146 16.68 1.33 15.78
C ARG A 146 17.81 0.45 15.26
N ASP A 147 18.48 0.89 14.20
CA ASP A 147 19.49 0.11 13.50
C ASP A 147 20.81 0.03 14.28
N THR A 148 21.12 1.04 15.10
CA THR A 148 22.39 1.09 15.85
C THR A 148 22.27 0.62 17.29
N PHE A 149 21.22 0.99 18.03
CA PHE A 149 21.11 0.70 19.46
C PHE A 149 20.57 -0.71 19.74
N TYR A 150 19.73 -1.26 18.85
CA TYR A 150 19.06 -2.53 19.11
C TYR A 150 19.54 -3.61 18.14
N ARG A 151 20.13 -4.68 18.69
CA ARG A 151 20.49 -5.89 17.94
C ARG A 151 19.38 -6.92 18.04
N ARG A 152 19.10 -7.62 16.92
CA ARG A 152 18.07 -8.67 16.86
C ARG A 152 18.41 -9.90 17.71
N HIS A 153 19.69 -10.15 17.94
CA HIS A 153 20.22 -11.22 18.79
C HIS A 153 21.22 -10.62 19.79
N GLY A 154 21.10 -11.01 21.06
CA GLY A 154 21.52 -10.20 22.20
C GLY A 154 22.71 -10.71 23.01
N VAL A 155 23.55 -11.57 22.47
CA VAL A 155 24.80 -11.96 23.15
C VAL A 155 25.96 -11.48 22.31
N ALA A 156 26.69 -10.48 22.80
CA ALA A 156 28.02 -10.21 22.26
C ALA A 156 28.86 -11.48 22.46
N PRO A 157 29.68 -11.91 21.48
CA PRO A 157 30.53 -13.08 21.70
C PRO A 157 31.31 -12.88 23.00
N ASP A 158 31.29 -13.88 23.87
CA ASP A 158 32.02 -13.83 25.12
C ASP A 158 33.47 -13.44 24.84
N ALA A 159 34.04 -12.60 25.72
CA ALA A 159 35.46 -12.27 25.65
C ALA A 159 36.27 -13.56 25.50
N VAL A 160 37.38 -13.52 24.76
CA VAL A 160 38.18 -14.72 24.43
C VAL A 160 38.51 -15.53 25.70
N ASP A 161 38.74 -14.83 26.81
CA ASP A 161 39.10 -15.38 28.11
C ASP A 161 37.93 -16.05 28.86
N ALA A 162 36.69 -15.70 28.51
CA ALA A 162 35.45 -16.22 29.08
C ALA A 162 34.83 -17.36 28.24
N GLN A 163 35.34 -17.61 27.03
CA GLN A 163 34.99 -18.79 26.26
C GLN A 163 35.55 -20.00 26.99
N ARG A 164 34.68 -20.83 27.58
CA ARG A 164 35.11 -22.14 28.14
C ARG A 164 35.88 -22.86 27.03
N PRO A 165 37.08 -23.42 27.29
CA PRO A 165 37.70 -24.29 26.29
C PRO A 165 36.68 -25.37 26.00
N ALA A 166 36.30 -25.53 24.72
CA ALA A 166 35.25 -26.43 24.31
C ALA A 166 35.46 -27.76 25.02
N THR A 167 34.70 -28.00 26.08
CA THR A 167 34.72 -29.28 26.79
C THR A 167 34.37 -30.26 25.71
N ALA A 168 35.30 -31.17 25.39
CA ALA A 168 35.17 -32.12 24.31
C ALA A 168 33.77 -32.73 24.37
N THR A 169 32.86 -32.22 23.55
CA THR A 169 31.58 -32.86 23.31
C THR A 169 32.01 -34.12 22.60
N ALA A 170 31.96 -35.24 23.30
CA ALA A 170 31.93 -36.52 22.63
C ALA A 170 30.80 -36.40 21.61
N ALA A 171 31.16 -36.28 20.33
CA ALA A 171 30.23 -36.31 19.25
C ALA A 171 29.59 -37.70 19.31
N VAL A 172 28.43 -37.79 19.96
CA VAL A 172 27.53 -38.88 19.70
C VAL A 172 27.03 -38.60 18.29
N CYS A 173 27.73 -39.14 17.29
CA CYS A 173 27.24 -39.22 15.94
C CYS A 173 25.93 -40.00 16.00
N SER A 174 24.82 -39.28 15.98
CA SER A 174 23.54 -39.83 15.56
C SER A 174 23.72 -40.34 14.14
N GLU A 175 23.38 -41.60 13.88
CA GLU A 175 23.52 -42.28 12.58
C GLU A 175 22.83 -41.56 11.41
N TYR A 176 22.05 -40.51 11.69
CA TYR A 176 21.28 -39.75 10.72
C TYR A 176 21.92 -38.44 10.23
N GLU A 177 23.07 -38.01 10.75
CA GLU A 177 23.69 -36.73 10.34
C GLU A 177 24.76 -36.85 9.24
N CYS A 178 25.16 -38.07 8.87
CA CYS A 178 26.14 -38.30 7.81
C CYS A 178 25.49 -38.70 6.47
N TYR A 179 24.45 -38.01 6.01
CA TYR A 179 23.98 -38.11 4.62
C TYR A 179 23.38 -36.78 4.14
N PHE A 180 24.24 -35.86 3.74
CA PHE A 180 23.91 -34.85 2.73
C PHE A 180 25.08 -34.75 1.74
N ASN A 181 24.86 -35.34 0.56
CA ASN A 181 25.56 -34.98 -0.67
C ASN A 181 24.93 -33.71 -1.24
#